data_AF-A0A8W8LXA0-F1
#
_entry.id   AF-A0A8W8LXA0-F1
#
_cell.length_a   1.000
_cell.length_b   1.000
_cell.length_c   1.000
_cell.angle_alpha   90.00
_cell.angle_beta   90.00
_cell.angle_gamma   90.00
#
_symmetry.space_group_name_H-M   'P 1'
#
loop_
_entity.id
_entity.type
_entity.pdbx_description
1 polymer ?
#
loop_
_entity_poly.entity_id
_entity_poly.type
_entity_poly.pdbx_seq_one_letter_code
_entity_poly.pdbx_strand_id
1 'polypeptide(L)'
;MFNHITGSCPYQNWTSVARERCLNPDNFHCLKDEYGRIGWVCREPIWVEKERCPVFNVGAKKLDTMSCLQTRCPPYNYRSNDINVEYPCRYIMETESTTTFTSTATETNNIGVIAALTVLTLVIIVVFVVGIMFYKCRRQQRSKNNGKHQEEFNTDLIQDTATEKLNAVKEPNRFVKFFLTLFY
;
A
#
# COMPACT_ATOMS: atom_id res chain seq x y z
N MET A 1 15.64 24.44 -33.07
CA MET A 1 16.02 23.09 -33.52
C MET A 1 16.14 22.22 -32.29
N PHE A 2 15.68 20.97 -32.34
CA PHE A 2 15.77 20.04 -31.22
C PHE A 2 17.09 19.29 -31.27
N ASN A 3 17.78 19.19 -30.15
CA ASN A 3 19.11 18.60 -30.07
C ASN A 3 19.04 17.32 -29.26
N HIS A 4 19.10 16.18 -29.95
CA HIS A 4 19.08 14.87 -29.31
C HIS A 4 20.28 14.66 -28.39
N ILE A 5 20.06 13.96 -27.28
CA ILE A 5 21.12 13.54 -26.37
C ILE A 5 21.00 12.03 -26.12
N THR A 6 22.13 11.37 -25.91
CA THR A 6 22.19 9.94 -25.58
C THR A 6 22.06 9.67 -24.09
N GLY A 7 22.19 10.71 -23.25
CA GLY A 7 22.10 10.63 -21.80
C GLY A 7 20.79 11.17 -21.24
N SER A 8 20.79 11.37 -19.93
CA SER A 8 19.70 12.00 -19.19
C SER A 8 19.74 13.52 -19.29
N CYS A 9 18.58 14.14 -19.10
CA CYS A 9 18.51 15.58 -18.93
C CYS A 9 19.17 16.01 -17.61
N PRO A 10 19.88 17.15 -17.61
CA PRO A 10 20.45 17.68 -16.38
C PRO A 10 19.34 17.98 -15.37
N TYR A 11 19.62 17.75 -14.09
CA TYR A 11 18.71 18.13 -13.00
C TYR A 11 19.42 19.07 -12.04
N GLN A 12 20.53 18.61 -11.44
CA GLN A 12 21.29 19.38 -10.45
C GLN A 12 21.94 20.65 -11.03
N ASN A 13 22.49 20.56 -12.25
CA ASN A 13 23.20 21.66 -12.92
C ASN A 13 22.35 22.35 -14.00
N TRP A 14 21.02 22.23 -13.93
CA TRP A 14 20.10 22.76 -14.94
C TRP A 14 20.40 24.19 -15.35
N THR A 15 20.54 25.10 -14.37
CA THR A 15 20.74 26.53 -14.62
C THR A 15 22.06 26.83 -15.34
N SER A 16 23.13 26.07 -15.06
CA SER A 16 24.40 26.22 -15.78
C SER A 16 24.25 25.81 -17.23
N VAL A 17 23.69 24.63 -17.46
CA VAL A 17 23.47 24.10 -18.81
C VAL A 17 22.53 25.03 -19.60
N ALA A 18 21.47 25.54 -18.98
CA ALA A 18 20.55 26.47 -19.61
C ALA A 18 21.24 27.74 -20.09
N ARG A 19 22.14 28.33 -19.28
CA ARG A 19 22.93 29.53 -19.64
C ARG A 19 23.95 29.25 -20.75
N GLU A 20 24.54 28.07 -20.77
CA GLU A 20 25.50 27.67 -21.80
C GLU A 20 24.83 27.37 -23.15
N ARG A 21 23.60 26.87 -23.11
CA ARG A 21 22.88 26.38 -24.32
C ARG A 21 21.94 27.41 -24.93
N CYS A 22 21.34 28.29 -24.12
CA CYS A 22 20.34 29.25 -24.57
C CYS A 22 20.74 30.68 -24.21
N LEU A 23 20.45 31.62 -25.12
CA LEU A 23 20.59 33.07 -24.85
C LEU A 23 19.76 33.51 -23.64
N ASN A 24 18.52 32.99 -23.54
CA ASN A 24 17.70 33.11 -22.35
C ASN A 24 17.61 31.74 -21.66
N PRO A 25 18.15 31.59 -20.44
CA PRO A 25 18.09 30.33 -19.68
C PRO A 25 16.67 29.85 -19.39
N ASP A 26 15.70 30.77 -19.26
CA ASP A 26 14.31 30.43 -18.95
C ASP A 26 13.60 29.71 -20.10
N ASN A 27 14.16 29.82 -21.31
CA ASN A 27 13.67 29.14 -22.51
C ASN A 27 14.28 27.75 -22.70
N PHE A 28 15.18 27.32 -21.83
CA PHE A 28 15.78 26.00 -21.94
C PHE A 28 14.78 24.93 -21.52
N HIS A 29 14.61 23.94 -22.37
CA HIS A 29 13.85 22.73 -22.08
C HIS A 29 14.71 21.51 -22.43
N CYS A 30 14.55 20.43 -21.67
CA CYS A 30 15.18 19.15 -21.98
C CYS A 30 14.12 18.06 -21.87
N LEU A 31 13.40 17.77 -22.93
CA LEU A 31 12.19 16.94 -22.88
C LEU A 31 12.28 15.83 -23.91
N LYS A 32 11.25 14.99 -23.94
CA LYS A 32 11.06 14.04 -25.01
C LYS A 32 10.45 14.74 -26.22
N ASP A 33 10.81 14.29 -27.41
CA ASP A 33 10.05 14.60 -28.60
C ASP A 33 8.79 13.72 -28.73
N GLU A 34 8.01 13.92 -29.79
CA GLU A 34 6.80 13.14 -30.06
C GLU A 34 7.06 11.64 -30.28
N TYR A 35 8.32 11.24 -30.50
CA TYR A 35 8.77 9.86 -30.68
C TYR A 35 9.41 9.28 -29.41
N GLY A 36 9.41 10.02 -28.30
CA GLY A 36 9.98 9.59 -27.03
C GLY A 36 11.50 9.77 -26.91
N ARG A 37 12.16 10.40 -27.88
CA ARG A 37 13.61 10.63 -27.86
C ARG A 37 13.92 11.85 -27.00
N ILE A 38 14.90 11.72 -26.11
CA ILE A 38 15.30 12.80 -25.21
C ILE A 38 16.21 13.79 -25.95
N GLY A 39 16.01 15.06 -25.70
CA GLY A 39 16.83 16.13 -26.25
C GLY A 39 16.52 17.46 -25.59
N TRP A 40 17.20 18.51 -26.03
CA TRP A 40 17.00 19.85 -25.51
C TRP A 40 16.71 20.86 -26.61
N VAL A 41 16.03 21.93 -26.22
CA VAL A 41 15.62 23.02 -27.11
C VAL A 41 15.53 24.34 -26.35
N CYS A 42 15.85 25.44 -27.02
CA CYS A 42 15.58 26.79 -26.54
C CYS A 42 14.29 27.32 -27.17
N ARG A 43 13.21 27.41 -26.39
CA ARG A 43 11.90 27.94 -26.80
C ARG A 43 11.21 28.63 -25.64
N GLU A 44 10.33 29.57 -25.96
CA GLU A 44 9.50 30.18 -24.93
C GLU A 44 8.64 29.10 -24.26
N PRO A 45 8.53 29.13 -22.92
CA PRO A 45 7.77 28.14 -22.19
C PRO A 45 6.27 28.26 -22.48
N ILE A 46 5.57 27.14 -22.54
CA ILE A 46 4.12 27.06 -22.68
C ILE A 46 3.46 26.73 -21.34
N TRP A 47 2.16 27.01 -21.23
CA TRP A 47 1.34 26.45 -20.16
C TRP A 47 0.97 25.01 -20.51
N VAL A 48 1.17 24.12 -19.54
CA VAL A 48 0.82 22.70 -19.64
C VAL A 48 -0.33 22.44 -18.68
N GLU A 49 -1.38 21.80 -19.17
CA GLU A 49 -2.53 21.42 -18.37
C GLU A 49 -2.19 20.29 -17.40
N LYS A 50 -2.95 20.18 -16.31
CA LYS A 50 -2.85 19.03 -15.39
C LYS A 50 -2.92 17.70 -16.14
N GLU A 51 -2.24 16.69 -15.62
CA GLU A 51 -2.16 15.33 -16.19
C GLU A 51 -1.54 15.28 -17.60
N ARG A 52 -0.86 16.35 -18.03
CA ARG A 52 -0.13 16.40 -19.30
C ARG A 52 1.35 16.70 -19.08
N CYS A 53 2.12 16.36 -20.11
CA CYS A 53 3.57 16.54 -20.16
C CYS A 53 3.96 17.36 -21.39
N PRO A 54 4.91 18.31 -21.27
CA PRO A 54 5.43 19.02 -22.41
C PRO A 54 6.28 18.08 -23.26
N VAL A 55 6.13 18.20 -24.57
CA VAL A 55 6.95 17.50 -25.56
C VAL A 55 7.32 18.45 -26.69
N PHE A 56 8.41 18.14 -27.39
CA PHE A 56 8.76 18.87 -28.59
C PHE A 56 8.16 18.16 -29.79
N ASN A 57 7.33 18.86 -30.55
CA ASN A 57 6.85 18.35 -31.83
C ASN A 57 7.88 18.74 -32.90
N VAL A 58 8.67 17.79 -33.36
CA VAL A 58 9.73 17.98 -34.37
C VAL A 58 9.13 18.39 -35.71
N GLY A 59 8.00 17.80 -36.10
CA GLY A 59 7.28 18.17 -37.33
C GLY A 59 6.81 19.62 -37.34
N ALA A 60 6.16 20.07 -36.26
CA ALA A 60 5.64 21.42 -36.11
C ALA A 60 6.68 22.43 -35.56
N LYS A 61 7.88 21.97 -35.20
CA LYS A 61 9.01 22.74 -34.65
C LYS A 61 8.64 23.60 -33.43
N LYS A 62 7.69 23.13 -32.62
CA LYS A 62 7.15 23.85 -31.45
C LYS A 62 7.01 22.93 -30.23
N LEU A 63 6.88 23.54 -29.06
CA LEU A 63 6.42 22.84 -27.87
C LEU A 63 4.95 22.46 -28.03
N ASP A 64 4.62 21.28 -27.55
CA ASP A 64 3.28 20.71 -27.54
C ASP A 64 3.09 19.96 -26.21
N THR A 65 1.92 19.36 -26.01
CA THR A 65 1.62 18.58 -24.83
C THR A 65 1.08 17.21 -25.20
N MET A 66 1.46 16.20 -24.44
CA MET A 66 0.87 14.86 -24.52
C MET A 66 0.29 14.44 -23.18
N SER A 67 -0.63 13.47 -23.22
CA SER A 67 -1.17 12.86 -22.00
C SER A 67 -0.04 12.21 -21.21
N CYS A 68 -0.02 12.43 -19.91
CA CYS A 68 0.97 11.83 -19.03
C CYS A 68 0.62 10.34 -18.79
N LEU A 69 1.57 9.45 -19.09
CA LEU A 69 1.38 7.99 -18.98
C LEU A 69 1.95 7.41 -17.68
N GLN A 70 2.30 8.26 -16.73
CA GLN A 70 3.04 7.87 -15.53
C GLN A 70 2.14 7.83 -14.29
N THR A 71 2.60 7.16 -13.24
CA THR A 71 1.87 7.09 -11.96
C THR A 71 1.85 8.42 -11.22
N ARG A 72 2.83 9.30 -11.44
CA ARG A 72 2.95 10.62 -10.80
C ARG A 72 2.88 11.74 -11.83
N CYS A 73 1.70 11.93 -12.40
CA CYS A 73 1.44 13.06 -13.28
C CYS A 73 1.19 14.35 -12.50
N PRO A 74 1.59 15.53 -13.03
CA PRO A 74 1.33 16.80 -12.38
C PRO A 74 -0.17 17.05 -12.18
N PRO A 75 -0.67 17.24 -10.95
CA PRO A 75 -2.12 17.38 -10.71
C PRO A 75 -2.64 18.81 -10.93
N TYR A 76 -1.78 19.73 -11.36
CA TYR A 76 -2.09 21.14 -11.58
C TYR A 76 -1.47 21.65 -12.89
N ASN A 77 -1.93 22.80 -13.36
CA ASN A 77 -1.37 23.46 -14.54
C ASN A 77 -0.02 24.11 -14.18
N TYR A 78 0.97 24.00 -15.06
CA TYR A 78 2.34 24.45 -14.79
C TYR A 78 3.00 25.02 -16.04
N ARG A 79 4.16 25.66 -15.87
CA ARG A 79 4.97 26.15 -17.00
C ARG A 79 5.94 25.07 -17.44
N SER A 80 6.12 24.91 -18.76
CA SER A 80 6.98 23.84 -19.31
C SER A 80 8.46 23.95 -18.95
N ASN A 81 8.93 25.06 -18.36
CA ASN A 81 10.31 25.23 -17.87
C ASN A 81 10.45 24.95 -16.36
N ASP A 82 9.37 24.55 -15.67
CA ASP A 82 9.42 24.11 -14.28
C ASP A 82 10.07 22.72 -14.17
N ILE A 83 11.37 22.70 -13.89
CA ILE A 83 12.24 21.50 -13.86
C ILE A 83 11.64 20.38 -13.00
N ASN A 84 11.12 20.73 -11.82
CA ASN A 84 10.61 19.77 -10.84
C ASN A 84 9.37 19.03 -11.36
N VAL A 85 8.61 19.66 -12.26
CA VAL A 85 7.38 19.10 -12.83
C VAL A 85 7.66 18.37 -14.15
N GLU A 86 8.61 18.90 -14.92
CA GLU A 86 9.08 18.26 -16.15
C GLU A 86 9.82 16.95 -15.87
N TYR A 87 10.54 16.86 -14.75
CA TYR A 87 11.30 15.66 -14.39
C TYR A 87 10.43 14.39 -14.23
N PRO A 88 9.31 14.42 -13.48
CA PRO A 88 8.30 13.37 -13.48
C PRO A 88 7.81 12.99 -14.88
N CYS A 89 7.67 13.95 -15.80
CA CYS A 89 7.23 13.66 -17.17
C CYS A 89 8.30 12.95 -18.04
N ARG A 90 9.57 13.04 -17.67
CA ARG A 90 10.70 12.46 -18.43
C ARG A 90 11.02 11.02 -18.01
N TYR A 91 10.96 10.73 -16.72
CA TYR A 91 11.42 9.44 -16.17
C TYR A 91 10.28 8.70 -15.51
N ILE A 92 10.10 7.43 -15.87
CA ILE A 92 9.23 6.52 -15.14
C ILE A 92 9.83 6.38 -13.73
N MET A 93 9.17 6.97 -12.73
CA MET A 93 9.43 6.57 -11.35
C MET A 93 8.77 5.20 -11.14
N GLU A 94 9.54 4.14 -11.38
CA GLU A 94 9.16 2.84 -10.83
C GLU A 94 9.06 3.01 -9.32
N THR A 95 7.86 2.82 -8.80
CA THR A 95 7.65 2.72 -7.36
C THR A 95 8.23 1.37 -6.95
N GLU A 96 9.55 1.29 -6.75
CA GLU A 96 10.09 0.26 -5.88
C GLU A 96 9.55 0.55 -4.49
N SER A 97 8.51 -0.18 -4.12
CA SER A 97 8.12 -0.30 -2.74
C SER A 97 9.25 -1.07 -2.04
N THR A 98 10.06 -0.31 -1.29
CA THR A 98 10.93 -0.76 -0.17
C THR A 98 12.38 -1.10 -0.51
N THR A 99 13.28 -0.13 -0.26
CA THR A 99 14.67 -0.24 0.29
C THR A 99 15.61 -1.27 -0.37
N THR A 100 16.79 -0.92 -0.90
CA THR A 100 17.90 -0.21 -0.25
C THR A 100 19.00 0.05 -1.29
N PHE A 101 19.68 1.18 -1.18
CA PHE A 101 20.92 1.49 -1.88
C PHE A 101 21.95 0.33 -1.83
N THR A 102 22.59 0.02 -2.97
CA THR A 102 24.06 -0.01 -3.12
C THR A 102 24.40 -0.05 -4.61
N SER A 103 25.11 0.98 -5.06
CA SER A 103 25.80 1.01 -6.35
C SER A 103 27.10 0.24 -6.23
N THR A 104 27.26 -0.86 -6.96
CA THR A 104 28.55 -1.21 -7.60
C THR A 104 28.35 -2.24 -8.70
N ALA A 105 28.82 -1.91 -9.89
CA ALA A 105 29.04 -2.85 -10.96
C ALA A 105 30.06 -3.91 -10.53
N THR A 106 29.68 -5.19 -10.53
CA THR A 106 30.61 -6.30 -10.74
C THR A 106 29.80 -7.51 -11.21
N GLU A 107 30.02 -7.95 -12.45
CA GLU A 107 29.59 -9.28 -12.88
C GLU A 107 30.29 -10.34 -12.05
N THR A 108 29.56 -11.13 -11.24
CA THR A 108 29.96 -12.49 -10.83
C THR A 108 28.84 -13.20 -10.06
N ASN A 109 28.24 -14.22 -10.70
CA ASN A 109 27.62 -15.42 -10.13
C ASN A 109 26.76 -15.31 -8.85
N ASN A 110 25.47 -14.99 -9.03
CA ASN A 110 24.46 -14.76 -7.97
C ASN A 110 23.83 -16.01 -7.34
N ILE A 111 24.43 -17.21 -7.43
CA ILE A 111 23.77 -18.44 -6.92
C ILE A 111 24.05 -18.67 -5.42
N GLY A 112 25.21 -18.25 -4.91
CA GLY A 112 25.60 -18.48 -3.50
C GLY A 112 24.89 -17.56 -2.49
N VAL A 113 24.63 -16.31 -2.86
CA VAL A 113 24.04 -15.30 -1.96
C VAL A 113 22.54 -15.54 -1.77
N ILE A 114 21.85 -16.03 -2.81
CA ILE A 114 20.42 -16.37 -2.76
C ILE A 114 20.19 -17.61 -1.87
N ALA A 115 21.11 -18.58 -1.90
CA ALA A 115 21.03 -19.77 -1.05
C ALA A 115 21.23 -19.43 0.45
N ALA A 116 22.11 -18.48 0.78
CA ALA A 116 22.33 -18.09 2.17
C ALA A 116 21.14 -17.31 2.77
N LEU A 117 20.52 -16.42 1.98
CA LEU A 117 19.37 -15.61 2.44
C LEU A 117 18.08 -16.44 2.58
N THR A 118 17.90 -17.46 1.75
CA THR A 118 16.74 -18.38 1.86
C THR A 118 16.83 -19.26 3.10
N VAL A 119 18.02 -19.74 3.48
CA VAL A 119 18.19 -20.54 4.70
C VAL A 119 17.96 -19.69 5.96
N LEU A 120 18.46 -18.45 6.00
CA LEU A 120 18.28 -17.56 7.16
C LEU A 120 16.80 -17.23 7.40
N THR A 121 16.05 -16.94 6.34
CA THR A 121 14.62 -16.62 6.43
C THR A 121 13.79 -17.81 6.92
N LEU A 122 14.09 -19.03 6.47
CA LEU A 122 13.41 -20.24 6.94
C LEU A 122 13.63 -20.49 8.44
N VAL A 123 14.84 -20.27 8.94
CA VAL A 123 15.15 -20.45 10.38
C VAL A 123 14.34 -19.48 11.24
N ILE A 124 14.22 -18.22 10.82
CA ILE A 124 13.44 -17.20 11.54
C ILE A 124 11.96 -17.61 11.60
N ILE A 125 11.38 -18.06 10.49
CA ILE A 125 9.98 -18.50 10.44
C ILE A 125 9.71 -19.64 11.42
N VAL A 126 10.60 -20.64 11.49
CA VAL A 126 10.46 -21.78 12.42
C VAL A 126 10.50 -21.31 13.87
N VAL A 127 11.41 -20.41 14.23
CA VAL A 127 11.49 -19.85 15.60
C VAL A 127 10.22 -19.08 15.96
N PHE A 128 9.67 -18.30 15.02
CA PHE A 128 8.41 -17.59 15.23
C PHE A 128 7.23 -18.54 15.44
N VAL A 129 7.11 -19.59 14.63
CA VAL A 129 6.03 -20.58 14.76
C VAL A 129 6.13 -21.31 16.10
N VAL A 130 7.32 -21.76 16.49
CA VAL A 130 7.54 -22.42 17.80
C VAL A 130 7.27 -21.45 18.95
N GLY A 131 7.70 -20.19 18.84
CA GLY A 131 7.43 -19.15 19.84
C GLY A 131 5.93 -18.86 20.00
N ILE A 132 5.19 -18.76 18.90
CA ILE A 132 3.74 -18.55 18.91
C ILE A 132 3.02 -19.78 19.48
N MET A 133 3.42 -20.99 19.09
CA MET A 133 2.86 -22.22 19.64
C MET A 133 3.12 -22.30 21.14
N PHE A 134 4.35 -22.02 21.60
CA PHE A 134 4.69 -22.04 23.01
C PHE A 134 3.93 -20.96 23.80
N TYR A 135 3.77 -19.77 23.23
CA TYR A 135 2.97 -18.69 23.81
C TYR A 135 1.49 -19.08 23.94
N LYS A 136 0.90 -19.68 22.89
CA LYS A 136 -0.48 -20.16 22.92
C LYS A 136 -0.66 -21.33 23.89
N CYS A 137 0.24 -22.31 23.89
CA CYS A 137 0.21 -23.44 24.84
C CYS A 137 0.29 -22.95 26.29
N ARG A 138 1.19 -21.99 26.60
CA ARG A 138 1.27 -21.39 27.94
C ARG A 138 0.02 -20.60 28.31
N ARG A 139 -0.55 -19.83 27.38
CA ARG A 139 -1.78 -19.07 27.61
C ARG A 139 -2.99 -20.00 27.81
N GLN A 140 -3.07 -21.10 27.06
CA GLN A 140 -4.15 -22.06 27.14
C GLN A 140 -4.07 -22.92 28.42
N GLN A 141 -2.86 -23.22 28.91
CA GLN A 141 -2.68 -23.83 30.24
C GLN A 141 -3.17 -22.92 31.38
N ARG A 142 -2.97 -21.60 31.29
CA ARG A 142 -3.58 -20.65 32.27
C ARG A 142 -5.10 -20.63 32.20
N SER A 143 -5.69 -20.83 31.02
CA SER A 143 -7.15 -20.91 30.87
C SER A 143 -7.76 -22.22 31.41
N LYS A 144 -7.00 -23.33 31.40
CA LYS A 144 -7.46 -24.60 31.98
C LYS A 144 -7.46 -24.61 33.52
N ASN A 145 -6.62 -23.80 34.17
CA ASN A 145 -6.64 -23.70 35.64
C ASN A 145 -7.81 -22.88 36.19
N ASN A 146 -8.38 -21.95 35.40
CA ASN A 146 -9.59 -21.21 35.81
C ASN A 146 -10.90 -21.93 35.43
N GLY A 147 -10.86 -22.92 34.53
CA GLY A 147 -12.04 -23.67 34.09
C GLY A 147 -12.51 -24.75 35.08
N LYS A 148 -11.67 -25.20 36.01
CA LYS A 148 -12.06 -26.20 37.01
C LYS A 148 -12.95 -25.66 38.13
N HIS A 149 -12.96 -24.35 38.37
CA HIS A 149 -13.76 -23.77 39.47
C HIS A 149 -15.24 -23.54 39.11
N GLN A 150 -15.60 -23.66 37.82
CA GLN A 150 -16.96 -23.35 37.34
C GLN A 150 -17.79 -24.60 36.98
N GLU A 151 -17.17 -25.79 36.93
CA GLU A 151 -17.89 -27.07 36.84
C GLU A 151 -18.37 -27.57 38.23
N GLU A 152 -17.65 -27.28 39.32
CA GLU A 152 -18.11 -27.67 40.67
C GLU A 152 -19.35 -26.90 41.12
N PHE A 153 -19.44 -25.58 40.85
CA PHE A 153 -20.59 -24.76 41.27
C PHE A 153 -21.89 -25.08 40.50
N ASN A 154 -21.79 -25.54 39.24
CA ASN A 154 -22.97 -25.92 38.45
C ASN A 154 -23.51 -27.31 38.82
N THR A 155 -22.70 -28.15 39.46
CA THR A 155 -23.14 -29.52 39.81
C THR A 155 -23.94 -29.53 41.12
N ASP A 156 -23.64 -28.62 42.06
CA ASP A 156 -24.43 -28.47 43.30
C ASP A 156 -25.82 -27.87 43.04
N LEU A 157 -25.94 -26.90 42.13
CA LEU A 157 -27.23 -26.23 41.85
C LEU A 157 -28.25 -27.15 41.18
N ILE A 158 -27.79 -28.17 40.45
CA ILE A 158 -28.67 -29.12 39.74
C ILE A 158 -29.23 -30.18 40.71
N GLN A 159 -28.50 -30.52 41.77
CA GLN A 159 -28.91 -31.53 42.76
C GLN A 159 -30.06 -31.04 43.66
N ASP A 160 -30.09 -29.75 44.00
CA ASP A 160 -31.19 -29.15 44.78
C ASP A 160 -32.50 -29.10 43.98
N THR A 161 -32.44 -28.77 42.69
CA THR A 161 -33.65 -28.73 41.83
C THR A 161 -34.27 -30.09 41.53
N ALA A 162 -33.52 -31.19 41.62
CA ALA A 162 -34.06 -32.53 41.44
C ALA A 162 -34.81 -33.03 42.70
N THR A 163 -34.43 -32.55 43.87
CA THR A 163 -35.02 -32.99 45.15
C THR A 163 -36.35 -32.28 45.46
N GLU A 164 -36.58 -31.09 44.91
CA GLU A 164 -37.83 -30.34 45.09
C GLU A 164 -39.00 -30.91 44.25
N LYS A 165 -38.72 -31.58 43.12
CA LYS A 165 -39.77 -32.07 42.21
C LYS A 165 -40.41 -33.41 42.60
N LEU A 166 -39.94 -34.09 43.65
CA LEU A 166 -40.53 -35.37 44.11
C LEU A 166 -41.61 -35.20 45.20
N ASN A 167 -41.80 -34.00 45.76
CA ASN A 167 -42.75 -33.77 46.86
C ASN A 167 -44.05 -33.04 46.44
N ALA A 168 -44.22 -32.70 45.15
CA ALA A 168 -45.38 -31.94 44.68
C ALA A 168 -46.48 -32.79 43.99
N VAL A 169 -46.47 -34.12 44.15
CA VAL A 169 -47.55 -35.00 43.67
C VAL A 169 -48.12 -35.79 44.84
N LYS A 170 -49.01 -35.14 45.60
CA LYS A 170 -50.02 -35.78 46.44
C LYS A 170 -51.30 -34.95 46.42
N GLU A 171 -52.04 -35.13 45.33
CA GLU A 171 -53.49 -34.95 45.15
C GLU A 171 -54.33 -35.43 46.37
N PRO A 172 -55.68 -35.18 46.49
CA PRO A 172 -56.61 -34.56 45.53
C PRO A 172 -57.72 -33.64 46.12
N ASN A 173 -58.51 -33.06 45.21
CA ASN A 173 -59.98 -32.96 45.21
C ASN A 173 -60.77 -31.76 45.79
N ARG A 174 -61.63 -31.24 44.89
CA ARG A 174 -63.07 -30.93 45.07
C ARG A 174 -63.41 -29.52 45.57
N PHE A 175 -63.95 -28.65 44.69
CA PHE A 175 -65.29 -28.02 44.84
C PHE A 175 -65.69 -27.13 43.63
N VAL A 176 -66.64 -27.63 42.82
CA VAL A 176 -67.85 -26.95 42.28
C VAL A 176 -67.65 -25.57 41.59
N LYS A 177 -67.65 -25.44 40.26
CA LYS A 177 -68.79 -25.48 39.32
C LYS A 177 -69.92 -24.49 39.67
N PHE A 178 -69.82 -23.22 39.25
CA PHE A 178 -71.00 -22.38 39.07
C PHE A 178 -70.83 -21.25 38.03
N PHE A 179 -71.73 -21.30 37.04
CA PHE A 179 -72.23 -20.25 36.14
C PHE A 179 -71.38 -19.72 34.97
N LEU A 180 -71.62 -20.37 33.82
CA LEU A 180 -72.02 -19.68 32.59
C LEU A 180 -73.14 -18.67 32.89
N THR A 181 -72.94 -17.38 32.62
CA THR A 181 -73.87 -16.54 31.84
C THR A 181 -73.30 -15.13 31.68
N LEU A 182 -73.54 -14.55 30.50
CA LEU A 182 -73.57 -13.12 30.19
C LEU A 182 -72.21 -12.41 30.19
N PHE A 183 -71.67 -12.10 29.01
CA PHE A 183 -71.56 -10.71 28.57
C PHE A 183 -71.60 -10.66 27.04
N TYR A 184 -72.24 -9.60 26.59
CA TYR A 184 -72.84 -9.28 25.30
C TYR A 184 -71.81 -9.04 24.19
#